data_AF-A0A6N2C0T5-F1
#
_entry.id   AF-A0A6N2C0T5-F1
#
_cell.length_a   1.000
_cell.length_b   1.000
_cell.length_c   1.000
_cell.angle_alpha   90.00
_cell.angle_beta   90.00
_cell.angle_gamma   90.00
#
_symmetry.space_group_name_H-M   'P 1'
#
loop_
_entity.id
_entity.type
_entity.pdbx_description
1 polymer ?
#
loop_
_entity_poly.entity_id
_entity_poly.type
_entity_poly.pdbx_seq_one_letter_code
_entity_poly.pdbx_strand_id
1 'polypeptide(L)'
;MSMSSKINLFICLFIFHLLFAASVKIGIYELKKGDFSVKITDYGARIISVLLPDKNGKIDDVVLGYDTINEYLNDTSYFGATVGRVANRIGGAQFTLNGTHYKLVPNEGKNMLHGGPKGFSKVVWKVSKYVRYGPSPYITLTYFSADGEEGFPGAVLASVTFALKDPYKLSVVFKAKALNKATPINLSHHPYWNIGGHTSGDILSNVIQIFGSHITLVDKELIPTGEIAPVKNTPYDFLKPHTVGSRIKKLQNGYDINYALDSTAKMKPVGRVYDKKSGRVMNVKASAPGVQFYTSNWDKSKKGKGGFMYPPHAALALETLVFPDAVNHPNFPSSIVNPGERYVHSVLYTFSIKK
;
A
#
# COMPACT_ATOMS: atom_id res chain seq x y z
N MET A 1 66.01 13.29 1.42
CA MET A 1 65.55 13.13 0.01
C MET A 1 65.16 11.67 -0.14
N SER A 2 63.91 11.24 -0.31
CA SER A 2 62.80 11.74 -1.11
C SER A 2 61.50 11.31 -0.41
N MET A 3 60.62 12.27 -0.12
CA MET A 3 59.30 12.05 0.47
C MET A 3 58.28 12.59 -0.54
N SER A 4 58.03 11.85 -1.62
CA SER A 4 57.08 12.25 -2.66
C SER A 4 56.49 11.04 -3.41
N SER A 5 55.68 10.23 -2.73
CA SER A 5 54.77 9.31 -3.46
C SER A 5 53.44 9.01 -2.77
N LYS A 6 53.22 9.45 -1.51
CA LYS A 6 51.98 9.15 -0.78
C LYS A 6 50.87 10.20 -0.90
N ILE A 7 51.14 11.35 -1.53
CA ILE A 7 50.15 12.45 -1.65
C ILE A 7 49.25 12.29 -2.90
N ASN A 8 49.70 11.59 -3.95
CA ASN A 8 48.91 11.48 -5.19
C ASN A 8 47.87 10.35 -5.21
N LEU A 9 47.85 9.43 -4.24
CA LEU A 9 46.84 8.37 -4.19
C LEU A 9 45.57 8.78 -3.41
N PHE A 10 45.70 9.69 -2.44
CA PHE A 10 44.56 10.19 -1.66
C PHE A 10 43.71 11.22 -2.41
N ILE A 11 44.30 11.95 -3.35
CA ILE A 11 43.56 12.92 -4.18
C ILE A 11 42.72 12.21 -5.25
N CYS A 12 43.17 11.08 -5.79
CA CYS A 12 42.36 10.27 -6.73
C CYS A 12 41.17 9.55 -6.08
N LEU A 13 41.26 9.18 -4.80
CA LEU A 13 40.14 8.56 -4.06
C LEU A 13 39.09 9.57 -3.58
N PHE A 14 39.49 10.82 -3.34
CA PHE A 14 38.54 11.89 -2.98
C PHE A 14 37.78 12.46 -4.20
N ILE A 15 38.34 12.37 -5.41
CA ILE A 15 37.68 12.83 -6.64
C ILE A 15 36.67 11.80 -7.18
N PHE A 16 36.78 10.51 -6.81
CA PHE A 16 35.80 9.49 -7.20
C PHE A 16 34.58 9.36 -6.27
N HIS A 17 34.61 9.97 -5.07
CA HIS A 17 33.44 10.04 -4.17
C HIS A 17 32.57 11.30 -4.37
N LEU A 18 33.02 12.23 -5.21
CA LEU A 18 32.31 13.49 -5.52
C LEU A 18 31.68 13.52 -6.92
N LEU A 19 31.72 12.40 -7.64
CA LEU A 19 31.01 12.22 -8.90
C LEU A 19 29.89 11.20 -8.70
N PHE A 20 28.64 11.68 -8.84
CA PHE A 20 27.35 10.99 -8.68
C PHE A 20 26.65 11.04 -7.31
N ALA A 21 26.67 12.19 -6.65
CA ALA A 21 25.43 12.66 -6.00
C ALA A 21 24.56 13.37 -7.05
N ALA A 22 24.18 12.67 -8.11
CA ALA A 22 23.09 13.15 -8.95
C ALA A 22 21.85 13.17 -8.05
N SER A 23 21.32 14.35 -7.73
CA SER A 23 20.06 14.47 -7.02
C SER A 23 19.04 13.61 -7.78
N VAL A 24 18.58 12.51 -7.17
CA VAL A 24 17.60 11.64 -7.81
C VAL A 24 16.34 12.47 -8.00
N LYS A 25 16.05 12.86 -9.24
CA LYS A 25 14.89 13.67 -9.57
C LYS A 25 13.64 12.81 -9.41
N ILE A 26 12.86 13.09 -8.37
CA ILE A 26 11.57 12.45 -8.13
C ILE A 26 10.55 12.98 -9.15
N GLY A 27 9.91 12.07 -9.87
CA GLY A 27 8.94 12.36 -10.91
C GLY A 27 7.49 12.23 -10.44
N ILE A 28 6.59 12.94 -11.13
CA ILE A 28 5.14 12.76 -11.06
C ILE A 28 4.65 12.46 -12.48
N TYR A 29 3.88 11.39 -12.62
CA TYR A 29 3.44 10.81 -13.87
C TYR A 29 1.92 10.71 -13.88
N GLU A 30 1.28 11.09 -14.98
CA GLU A 30 -0.17 11.03 -15.11
C GLU A 30 -0.54 9.89 -16.08
N LEU A 31 -1.51 9.08 -15.71
CA LEU A 31 -2.25 8.23 -16.64
C LEU A 31 -3.60 8.90 -16.86
N LYS A 32 -3.99 9.13 -18.12
CA LYS A 32 -5.26 9.79 -18.41
C LYS A 32 -6.01 9.10 -19.53
N LYS A 33 -7.32 8.93 -19.32
CA LYS A 33 -8.24 8.33 -20.26
C LYS A 33 -9.62 8.97 -20.12
N GLY A 34 -9.96 9.87 -21.05
CA GLY A 34 -11.17 10.69 -20.95
C GLY A 34 -11.14 11.59 -19.71
N ASP A 35 -12.20 11.51 -18.92
CA ASP A 35 -12.38 12.18 -17.63
C ASP A 35 -11.87 11.38 -16.42
N PHE A 36 -11.20 10.24 -16.67
CA PHE A 36 -10.48 9.47 -15.65
C PHE A 36 -8.98 9.77 -15.69
N SER A 37 -8.41 10.22 -14.57
CA SER A 37 -6.97 10.47 -14.46
C SER A 37 -6.42 9.94 -13.13
N VAL A 38 -5.20 9.40 -13.17
CA VAL A 38 -4.46 8.96 -11.99
C VAL A 38 -3.06 9.52 -12.05
N LYS A 39 -2.61 10.18 -10.97
CA LYS A 39 -1.22 10.63 -10.82
C LYS A 39 -0.44 9.70 -9.91
N ILE A 40 0.77 9.34 -10.34
CA ILE A 40 1.69 8.47 -9.63
C ILE A 40 3.02 9.20 -9.45
N THR A 41 3.63 9.15 -8.27
CA THR A 41 5.06 9.53 -8.11
C THR A 41 5.94 8.29 -8.03
N ASP A 42 7.16 8.40 -8.53
CA ASP A 42 8.17 7.34 -8.42
C ASP A 42 8.76 7.21 -7.01
N TYR A 43 8.56 8.18 -6.12
CA TYR A 43 8.87 8.04 -4.70
C TYR A 43 7.82 7.16 -4.01
N GLY A 44 8.21 5.97 -3.58
CA GLY A 44 7.33 4.98 -2.97
C GLY A 44 6.30 4.35 -3.93
N ALA A 45 6.46 4.59 -5.24
CA ALA A 45 5.50 4.20 -6.28
C ALA A 45 4.05 4.51 -5.85
N ARG A 46 3.80 5.77 -5.47
CA ARG A 46 2.57 6.21 -4.80
C ARG A 46 1.51 6.67 -5.79
N ILE A 47 0.24 6.32 -5.57
CA ILE A 47 -0.87 7.08 -6.15
C ILE A 47 -1.09 8.34 -5.32
N ILE A 48 -0.98 9.49 -5.97
CA ILE A 48 -1.14 10.79 -5.31
C ILE A 48 -2.43 11.50 -5.73
N SER A 49 -3.14 11.04 -6.76
CA SER A 49 -4.41 11.61 -7.21
C SER A 49 -5.19 10.59 -8.04
N VAL A 50 -6.52 10.54 -7.87
CA VAL A 50 -7.45 9.76 -8.70
C VAL A 50 -8.67 10.63 -8.98
N LEU A 51 -8.78 11.13 -10.21
CA LEU A 51 -9.84 12.04 -10.66
C LEU A 51 -10.90 11.27 -11.47
N LEU A 52 -12.17 11.37 -11.07
CA LEU A 52 -13.31 10.81 -11.83
C LEU A 52 -14.62 11.55 -11.53
N PRO A 53 -15.61 11.53 -12.46
CA PRO A 53 -16.89 12.21 -12.27
C PRO A 53 -17.77 11.60 -11.18
N ASP A 54 -18.68 12.41 -10.65
CA ASP A 54 -19.81 12.01 -9.81
C ASP A 54 -21.10 11.88 -10.65
N LYS A 55 -22.26 11.67 -10.01
CA LYS A 55 -23.57 11.56 -10.67
C LYS A 55 -24.05 12.83 -11.40
N ASN A 56 -23.44 13.97 -11.10
CA ASN A 56 -23.71 15.26 -11.74
C ASN A 56 -22.62 15.63 -12.77
N GLY A 57 -21.63 14.75 -13.01
CA GLY A 57 -20.51 15.00 -13.91
C GLY A 57 -19.36 15.82 -13.29
N LYS A 58 -19.41 16.15 -12.00
CA LYS A 58 -18.33 16.88 -11.32
C LYS A 58 -17.15 15.93 -11.07
N ILE A 59 -16.01 16.25 -11.66
CA ILE A 59 -14.74 15.55 -11.42
C ILE A 59 -14.15 15.99 -10.08
N ASP A 60 -13.73 15.04 -9.26
CA ASP A 60 -13.07 15.30 -7.98
C ASP A 60 -11.97 14.25 -7.70
N ASP A 61 -11.02 14.58 -6.84
CA ASP A 61 -9.95 13.67 -6.41
C ASP A 61 -10.44 12.81 -5.24
N VAL A 62 -10.46 11.49 -5.43
CA VAL A 62 -11.03 10.55 -4.47
C VAL A 62 -10.01 9.88 -3.55
N VAL A 63 -8.76 10.34 -3.56
CA VAL A 63 -7.72 9.88 -2.62
C VAL A 63 -7.14 11.02 -1.81
N LEU A 64 -6.84 10.75 -0.54
CA LEU A 64 -6.09 11.67 0.30
C LEU A 64 -4.61 11.71 -0.14
N GLY A 65 -3.91 12.78 0.23
CA GLY A 65 -2.48 12.91 0.02
C GLY A 65 -1.99 14.33 0.30
N TYR A 66 -0.87 14.67 -0.32
CA TYR A 66 -0.26 16.00 -0.26
C TYR A 66 -0.04 16.57 -1.66
N ASP A 67 0.26 17.87 -1.73
CA ASP A 67 0.50 18.60 -2.98
C ASP A 67 1.96 18.47 -3.46
N THR A 68 2.91 18.32 -2.54
CA THR A 68 4.35 18.35 -2.85
C THR A 68 5.08 17.07 -2.48
N ILE A 69 6.15 16.77 -3.22
CA ILE A 69 7.05 15.64 -2.92
C ILE A 69 7.67 15.77 -1.53
N ASN A 70 8.04 16.98 -1.11
CA ASN A 70 8.64 17.22 0.21
C ASN A 70 7.72 16.80 1.37
N GLU A 71 6.40 16.96 1.21
CA GLU A 71 5.44 16.45 2.20
C GLU A 71 5.41 14.91 2.20
N TYR A 72 5.49 14.26 1.04
CA TYR A 72 5.60 12.80 0.95
C TYR A 72 6.89 12.24 1.56
N LEU A 73 8.01 12.96 1.47
CA LEU A 73 9.27 12.56 2.14
C LEU A 73 9.06 12.44 3.67
N ASN A 74 8.30 13.38 4.24
CA ASN A 74 7.99 13.46 5.68
C ASN A 74 6.73 12.67 6.08
N ASP A 75 6.07 12.01 5.13
CA ASP A 75 4.80 11.30 5.38
C ASP A 75 4.97 10.12 6.33
N THR A 76 4.23 10.10 7.43
CA THR A 76 4.16 8.95 8.35
C THR A 76 2.90 8.10 8.16
N SER A 77 2.00 8.51 7.24
CA SER A 77 0.69 7.88 7.04
C SER A 77 0.67 6.89 5.87
N TYR A 78 1.77 6.80 5.10
CA TYR A 78 1.87 5.98 3.90
C TYR A 78 0.87 6.35 2.79
N PHE A 79 0.47 7.63 2.69
CA PHE A 79 -0.55 8.05 1.73
C PHE A 79 -0.21 7.58 0.31
N GLY A 80 -1.05 6.67 -0.17
CA GLY A 80 -1.01 6.17 -1.54
C GLY A 80 0.18 5.28 -1.84
N ALA A 81 0.98 4.83 -0.88
CA ALA A 81 2.25 4.17 -1.15
C ALA A 81 2.15 2.69 -1.50
N THR A 82 3.10 2.22 -2.29
CA THR A 82 3.44 0.79 -2.31
C THR A 82 4.21 0.46 -1.03
N VAL A 83 3.74 -0.52 -0.27
CA VAL A 83 4.35 -0.97 0.99
C VAL A 83 4.97 -2.36 0.81
N GLY A 84 6.14 -2.56 1.43
CA GLY A 84 6.96 -3.75 1.26
C GLY A 84 8.36 -3.56 1.89
N ARG A 85 9.19 -4.59 2.02
CA ARG A 85 9.08 -5.93 1.42
C ARG A 85 7.90 -6.76 1.94
N VAL A 86 7.52 -6.55 3.20
CA VAL A 86 6.34 -7.15 3.83
C VAL A 86 5.41 -6.05 4.33
N ALA A 87 4.19 -5.99 3.80
CA ALA A 87 3.13 -5.10 4.23
C ALA A 87 2.57 -5.51 5.61
N ASN A 88 2.04 -4.52 6.34
CA ASN A 88 1.56 -4.64 7.71
C ASN A 88 2.67 -5.09 8.67
N ARG A 89 2.31 -5.69 9.80
CA ARG A 89 3.21 -5.93 10.92
C ARG A 89 3.92 -7.28 10.85
N ILE A 90 5.15 -7.32 11.37
CA ILE A 90 5.86 -8.52 11.80
C ILE A 90 6.16 -8.39 13.29
N GLY A 91 5.64 -9.32 14.09
CA GLY A 91 5.74 -9.34 15.54
C GLY A 91 7.20 -9.38 16.02
N GLY A 92 7.54 -8.49 16.95
CA GLY A 92 8.90 -8.39 17.51
C GLY A 92 10.00 -8.05 16.50
N ALA A 93 9.63 -7.61 15.28
CA ALA A 93 10.55 -7.35 14.18
C ALA A 93 11.51 -8.53 13.93
N GLN A 94 10.98 -9.77 13.93
CA GLN A 94 11.79 -10.95 13.71
C GLN A 94 10.94 -12.12 13.17
N PHE A 95 11.61 -13.08 12.55
CA PHE A 95 11.00 -14.36 12.14
C PHE A 95 12.09 -15.43 11.96
N THR A 96 11.69 -16.70 11.90
CA THR A 96 12.58 -17.82 11.55
C THR A 96 12.23 -18.37 10.18
N LEU A 97 13.23 -18.54 9.31
CA LEU A 97 13.07 -19.17 8.00
C LEU A 97 14.18 -20.19 7.77
N ASN A 98 13.80 -21.43 7.46
CA ASN A 98 14.71 -22.56 7.26
C ASN A 98 15.73 -22.72 8.40
N GLY A 99 15.26 -22.60 9.65
CA GLY A 99 16.09 -22.71 10.85
C GLY A 99 16.98 -21.51 11.15
N THR A 100 17.01 -20.49 10.29
CA THR A 100 17.76 -19.25 10.52
C THR A 100 16.86 -18.19 11.13
N HIS A 101 17.29 -17.60 12.25
CA HIS A 101 16.61 -16.48 12.90
C HIS A 101 17.00 -15.15 12.26
N TYR A 102 16.03 -14.39 11.78
CA TYR A 102 16.23 -13.08 11.17
C TYR A 102 15.72 -11.99 12.10
N LYS A 103 16.57 -11.02 12.41
CA LYS A 103 16.19 -9.76 13.08
C LYS A 103 16.01 -8.68 12.03
N LEU A 104 14.88 -7.99 12.11
CA LEU A 104 14.48 -6.90 11.25
C LEU A 104 14.64 -5.56 11.97
N VAL A 105 14.54 -4.46 11.23
CA VAL A 105 14.63 -3.10 11.81
C VAL A 105 13.24 -2.65 12.30
N PRO A 106 13.01 -2.53 13.62
CA PRO A 106 11.72 -2.07 14.13
C PRO A 106 11.48 -0.60 13.81
N ASN A 107 10.24 -0.24 13.52
CA ASN A 107 9.78 1.15 13.31
C ASN A 107 8.44 1.45 13.98
N GLU A 108 7.88 0.49 14.73
CA GLU A 108 6.67 0.68 15.51
C GLU A 108 6.82 -0.06 16.85
N GLY A 109 7.35 0.64 17.85
CA GLY A 109 7.74 0.02 19.12
C GLY A 109 8.79 -1.07 18.88
N LYS A 110 8.48 -2.31 19.32
CA LYS A 110 9.33 -3.49 19.08
C LYS A 110 9.02 -4.22 17.76
N ASN A 111 7.98 -3.81 17.04
CA ASN A 111 7.51 -4.48 15.83
C ASN A 111 8.06 -3.80 14.58
N MET A 112 8.05 -4.53 13.46
CA MET A 112 8.25 -3.94 12.14
C MET A 112 6.89 -3.71 11.49
N LEU A 113 6.69 -2.54 10.90
CA LEU A 113 5.52 -2.14 10.13
C LEU A 113 5.91 -1.75 8.70
N HIS A 114 5.20 -2.29 7.71
CA HIS A 114 5.30 -1.93 6.29
C HIS A 114 6.73 -2.00 5.70
N GLY A 115 7.51 -2.97 6.18
CA GLY A 115 8.85 -3.25 5.69
C GLY A 115 9.96 -2.37 6.26
N GLY A 116 9.69 -1.63 7.34
CA GLY A 116 10.72 -0.90 8.09
C GLY A 116 10.82 0.59 7.78
N PRO A 117 11.75 1.30 8.44
CA PRO A 117 11.91 2.76 8.34
C PRO A 117 12.24 3.26 6.92
N LYS A 118 12.96 2.49 6.11
CA LYS A 118 13.24 2.77 4.69
C LYS A 118 12.64 1.69 3.78
N GLY A 119 11.47 1.17 4.15
CA GLY A 119 10.71 0.24 3.31
C GLY A 119 10.33 0.83 1.94
N PHE A 120 9.63 0.05 1.14
CA PHE A 120 9.34 0.33 -0.28
C PHE A 120 8.58 1.64 -0.53
N SER A 121 7.92 2.19 0.48
CA SER A 121 7.21 3.47 0.46
C SER A 121 8.12 4.69 0.58
N LYS A 122 9.40 4.50 0.91
CA LYS A 122 10.39 5.52 1.24
C LYS A 122 11.60 5.55 0.29
N VAL A 123 11.54 4.81 -0.80
CA VAL A 123 12.60 4.72 -1.81
C VAL A 123 12.12 5.28 -3.16
N VAL A 124 13.05 5.75 -3.99
CA VAL A 124 12.72 6.12 -5.37
C VAL A 124 12.75 4.87 -6.25
N TRP A 125 11.63 4.58 -6.90
CA TRP A 125 11.50 3.50 -7.85
C TRP A 125 11.95 3.95 -9.24
N LYS A 126 12.57 3.07 -10.00
CA LYS A 126 12.91 3.37 -11.40
C LYS A 126 11.66 3.22 -12.28
N VAL A 127 11.31 4.27 -13.04
CA VAL A 127 10.29 4.15 -14.10
C VAL A 127 10.87 3.37 -15.28
N SER A 128 10.34 2.18 -15.54
CA SER A 128 10.83 1.28 -16.58
C SER A 128 10.03 1.38 -17.88
N LYS A 129 8.73 1.68 -17.79
CA LYS A 129 7.81 1.90 -18.91
C LYS A 129 6.77 2.92 -18.52
N TYR A 130 6.38 3.80 -19.44
CA TYR A 130 5.35 4.80 -19.21
C TYR A 130 4.63 5.14 -20.52
N VAL A 131 3.31 5.01 -20.51
CA VAL A 131 2.41 5.34 -21.59
C VAL A 131 1.27 6.17 -21.00
N ARG A 132 1.31 7.49 -21.23
CA ARG A 132 0.40 8.48 -20.62
C ARG A 132 -1.05 8.39 -21.13
N TYR A 133 -1.22 8.10 -22.41
CA TYR A 133 -2.50 8.13 -23.14
C TYR A 133 -2.70 6.86 -23.96
N GLY A 134 -3.90 6.70 -24.54
CA GLY A 134 -4.23 5.61 -25.45
C GLY A 134 -5.32 4.67 -24.90
N PRO A 135 -5.51 3.49 -25.52
CA PRO A 135 -6.57 2.57 -25.12
C PRO A 135 -6.35 1.95 -23.74
N SER A 136 -5.09 1.78 -23.31
CA SER A 136 -4.72 1.26 -21.98
C SER A 136 -3.48 1.97 -21.44
N PRO A 137 -3.57 3.24 -21.01
CA PRO A 137 -2.45 3.96 -20.39
C PRO A 137 -1.88 3.20 -19.20
N TYR A 138 -0.56 3.18 -19.04
CA TYR A 138 0.09 2.48 -17.94
C TYR A 138 1.47 3.05 -17.56
N ILE A 139 1.90 2.77 -16.34
CA ILE A 139 3.28 2.99 -15.88
C ILE A 139 3.76 1.76 -15.11
N THR A 140 5.00 1.34 -15.35
CA THR A 140 5.65 0.27 -14.60
C THR A 140 6.88 0.81 -13.89
N LEU A 141 6.87 0.71 -12.56
CA LEU A 141 7.99 1.07 -11.70
C LEU A 141 8.68 -0.18 -11.18
N THR A 142 10.00 -0.13 -11.03
CA THR A 142 10.84 -1.25 -10.59
C THR A 142 11.78 -0.81 -9.48
N TYR A 143 12.01 -1.69 -8.52
CA TYR A 143 12.96 -1.49 -7.44
C TYR A 143 13.76 -2.76 -7.18
N PHE A 144 15.06 -2.58 -6.96
CA PHE A 144 15.96 -3.64 -6.54
C PHE A 144 16.22 -3.45 -5.05
N SER A 145 15.75 -4.40 -4.26
CA SER A 145 15.94 -4.45 -2.81
C SER A 145 17.10 -5.42 -2.52
N ALA A 146 18.15 -4.93 -1.86
CA ALA A 146 19.36 -5.73 -1.65
C ALA A 146 19.15 -6.87 -0.64
N ASP A 147 20.08 -7.84 -0.63
CA ASP A 147 20.15 -8.81 0.48
C ASP A 147 20.49 -8.07 1.78
N GLY A 148 19.74 -8.34 2.85
CA GLY A 148 19.87 -7.67 4.14
C GLY A 148 19.17 -6.32 4.25
N GLU A 149 18.52 -5.82 3.19
CA GLU A 149 17.76 -4.57 3.26
C GLU A 149 16.64 -4.66 4.30
N GLU A 150 16.65 -3.74 5.26
CA GLU A 150 15.75 -3.73 6.43
C GLU A 150 15.81 -5.03 7.28
N GLY A 151 16.88 -5.81 7.14
CA GLY A 151 17.11 -7.09 7.81
C GLY A 151 16.54 -8.31 7.08
N PHE A 152 15.87 -8.14 5.93
CA PHE A 152 15.31 -9.26 5.18
C PHE A 152 16.39 -10.03 4.38
N PRO A 153 16.37 -11.37 4.38
CA PRO A 153 17.28 -12.16 3.57
C PRO A 153 16.95 -12.07 2.08
N GLY A 154 17.96 -12.21 1.25
CA GLY A 154 17.84 -12.33 -0.20
C GLY A 154 17.61 -11.01 -0.92
N ALA A 155 18.21 -10.89 -2.10
CA ALA A 155 17.94 -9.79 -3.01
C ALA A 155 16.59 -10.02 -3.72
N VAL A 156 15.80 -8.96 -3.85
CA VAL A 156 14.48 -8.98 -4.48
C VAL A 156 14.41 -7.96 -5.61
N LEU A 157 14.00 -8.42 -6.79
CA LEU A 157 13.57 -7.51 -7.87
C LEU A 157 12.05 -7.38 -7.82
N ALA A 158 11.57 -6.21 -7.44
CA ALA A 158 10.15 -5.88 -7.35
C ALA A 158 9.71 -4.95 -8.49
N SER A 159 8.44 -5.06 -8.88
CA SER A 159 7.79 -4.11 -9.78
C SER A 159 6.32 -3.91 -9.44
N VAL A 160 5.82 -2.73 -9.76
CA VAL A 160 4.40 -2.38 -9.73
C VAL A 160 4.00 -1.73 -11.04
N THR A 161 2.91 -2.21 -11.63
CA THR A 161 2.31 -1.61 -12.82
C THR A 161 0.94 -1.04 -12.47
N PHE A 162 0.74 0.24 -12.74
CA PHE A 162 -0.56 0.90 -12.71
C PHE A 162 -1.07 1.04 -14.14
N ALA A 163 -2.33 0.69 -14.39
CA ALA A 163 -2.93 0.81 -15.72
C ALA A 163 -4.41 1.21 -15.66
N LEU A 164 -4.83 2.07 -16.60
CA LEU A 164 -6.23 2.45 -16.77
C LEU A 164 -6.89 1.61 -17.86
N LYS A 165 -8.15 1.22 -17.64
CA LYS A 165 -8.97 0.47 -18.61
C LYS A 165 -10.40 1.02 -18.65
N ASP A 166 -11.11 0.71 -19.73
CA ASP A 166 -12.50 1.12 -19.92
C ASP A 166 -13.53 0.26 -19.16
N PRO A 167 -14.64 0.87 -18.71
CA PRO A 167 -14.71 2.24 -18.17
C PRO A 167 -14.15 2.28 -16.73
N TYR A 168 -13.58 3.43 -16.31
CA TYR A 168 -13.11 3.73 -14.94
C TYR A 168 -12.51 2.57 -14.14
N LYS A 169 -11.56 1.85 -14.74
CA LYS A 169 -10.85 0.75 -14.07
C LYS A 169 -9.40 1.12 -13.86
N LEU A 170 -8.95 1.02 -12.60
CA LEU A 170 -7.54 1.11 -12.24
C LEU A 170 -7.05 -0.28 -11.83
N SER A 171 -6.13 -0.82 -12.63
CA SER A 171 -5.43 -2.07 -12.33
C SER A 171 -4.08 -1.76 -11.68
N VAL A 172 -3.76 -2.47 -10.61
CA VAL A 172 -2.45 -2.44 -9.95
C VAL A 172 -1.91 -3.86 -9.93
N VAL A 173 -0.72 -4.09 -10.48
CA VAL A 173 -0.12 -5.43 -10.52
C VAL A 173 1.28 -5.38 -9.95
N PHE A 174 1.47 -6.06 -8.82
CA PHE A 174 2.75 -6.28 -8.18
C PHE A 174 3.38 -7.56 -8.72
N LYS A 175 4.69 -7.52 -8.98
CA LYS A 175 5.49 -8.70 -9.24
C LYS A 175 6.77 -8.62 -8.42
N ALA A 176 7.24 -9.75 -7.95
CA ALA A 176 8.55 -9.83 -7.32
C ALA A 176 9.23 -11.16 -7.61
N LYS A 177 10.56 -11.16 -7.54
CA LYS A 177 11.39 -12.36 -7.62
C LYS A 177 12.43 -12.31 -6.52
N ALA A 178 12.47 -13.35 -5.70
CA ALA A 178 13.63 -13.66 -4.87
C ALA A 178 14.76 -14.16 -5.78
N LEU A 179 15.93 -13.54 -5.73
CA LEU A 179 17.00 -13.81 -6.69
C LEU A 179 17.97 -14.89 -6.22
N ASN A 180 18.25 -14.94 -4.92
CA ASN A 180 19.33 -15.75 -4.36
C ASN A 180 19.00 -16.49 -3.06
N LYS A 181 18.04 -16.01 -2.25
CA LYS A 181 17.59 -16.67 -1.02
C LYS A 181 16.06 -16.61 -0.92
N ALA A 182 15.46 -17.59 -0.27
CA ALA A 182 14.05 -17.53 0.11
C ALA A 182 13.81 -16.33 1.04
N THR A 183 12.70 -15.63 0.85
CA THR A 183 12.40 -14.41 1.61
C THR A 183 10.89 -14.18 1.68
N PRO A 184 10.37 -13.57 2.76
CA PRO A 184 8.98 -13.15 2.78
C PRO A 184 8.76 -11.95 1.85
N ILE A 185 7.70 -12.03 1.04
CA ILE A 185 7.22 -10.96 0.17
C ILE A 185 5.72 -10.83 0.35
N ASN A 186 5.27 -9.65 0.76
CA ASN A 186 3.86 -9.29 0.87
C ASN A 186 3.68 -7.85 0.42
N LEU A 187 3.55 -7.62 -0.89
CA LEU A 187 3.42 -6.28 -1.45
C LEU A 187 1.96 -5.84 -1.45
N SER A 188 1.71 -4.65 -0.92
CA SER A 188 0.39 -4.03 -0.94
C SER A 188 0.47 -2.56 -1.36
N HIS A 189 -0.70 -1.94 -1.51
CA HIS A 189 -0.86 -0.53 -1.83
C HIS A 189 -1.71 0.12 -0.75
N HIS A 190 -1.35 1.32 -0.31
CA HIS A 190 -1.99 2.02 0.80
C HIS A 190 -2.73 3.32 0.39
N PRO A 191 -3.61 3.31 -0.63
CA PRO A 191 -4.45 4.46 -0.96
C PRO A 191 -5.51 4.67 0.12
N TYR A 192 -5.68 5.95 0.51
CA TYR A 192 -6.71 6.39 1.43
C TYR A 192 -7.86 6.95 0.61
N TRP A 193 -8.92 6.16 0.46
CA TRP A 193 -10.08 6.49 -0.35
C TRP A 193 -11.09 7.32 0.42
N ASN A 194 -11.43 8.48 -0.14
CA ASN A 194 -12.69 9.15 0.12
C ASN A 194 -13.41 9.34 -1.22
N ILE A 195 -14.28 8.40 -1.56
CA ILE A 195 -14.94 8.37 -2.88
C ILE A 195 -15.98 9.49 -3.07
N GLY A 196 -16.33 10.23 -2.01
CA GLY A 196 -17.06 11.49 -2.14
C GLY A 196 -16.19 12.62 -2.68
N GLY A 197 -14.88 12.53 -2.49
CA GLY A 197 -13.87 13.57 -2.76
C GLY A 197 -13.02 13.79 -1.51
N HIS A 198 -11.72 14.10 -1.67
CA HIS A 198 -10.79 14.20 -0.54
C HIS A 198 -11.13 15.33 0.46
N THR A 199 -11.94 16.29 0.05
CA THR A 199 -12.43 17.40 0.89
C THR A 199 -13.83 17.17 1.46
N SER A 200 -14.41 15.98 1.26
CA SER A 200 -15.82 15.71 1.61
C SER A 200 -16.08 15.41 3.10
N GLY A 201 -15.04 15.50 3.94
CA GLY A 201 -15.11 15.22 5.38
C GLY A 201 -14.77 13.77 5.71
N ASP A 202 -15.48 13.19 6.68
CA ASP A 202 -15.31 11.79 7.09
C ASP A 202 -16.04 10.79 6.16
N ILE A 203 -15.68 9.51 6.28
CA ILE A 203 -16.29 8.41 5.52
C ILE A 203 -17.41 7.68 6.27
N LEU A 204 -17.87 8.17 7.42
CA LEU A 204 -18.76 7.41 8.31
C LEU A 204 -20.12 7.12 7.67
N SER A 205 -20.58 7.98 6.75
CA SER A 205 -21.81 7.78 5.97
C SER A 205 -21.64 6.88 4.75
N ASN A 206 -20.41 6.52 4.36
CA ASN A 206 -20.18 5.63 3.23
C ASN A 206 -20.71 4.24 3.56
N VAL A 207 -21.36 3.60 2.58
CA VAL A 207 -21.82 2.22 2.70
C VAL A 207 -20.70 1.30 2.22
N ILE A 208 -20.30 0.34 3.06
CA ILE A 208 -19.30 -0.67 2.74
C ILE A 208 -19.88 -2.08 2.86
N GLN A 209 -19.43 -2.96 1.98
CA GLN A 209 -19.56 -4.41 2.07
C GLN A 209 -18.16 -5.03 1.89
N ILE A 210 -17.81 -6.01 2.71
CA ILE A 210 -16.54 -6.74 2.63
C ILE A 210 -16.86 -8.23 2.47
N PHE A 211 -16.23 -8.88 1.49
CA PHE A 211 -16.48 -10.28 1.15
C PHE A 211 -15.50 -11.22 1.90
N GLY A 212 -15.46 -11.07 3.22
CA GLY A 212 -14.70 -11.90 4.13
C GLY A 212 -15.49 -12.19 5.40
N SER A 213 -15.76 -13.45 5.66
CA SER A 213 -16.55 -13.93 6.80
C SER A 213 -15.74 -14.11 8.07
N HIS A 214 -14.41 -13.96 8.00
CA HIS A 214 -13.50 -14.10 9.12
C HIS A 214 -12.47 -12.97 9.16
N ILE A 215 -11.92 -12.72 10.33
CA ILE A 215 -10.83 -11.76 10.60
C ILE A 215 -9.71 -12.44 11.36
N THR A 216 -8.49 -11.93 11.22
CA THR A 216 -7.34 -12.34 12.04
C THR A 216 -7.34 -11.52 13.33
N LEU A 217 -7.59 -12.16 14.49
CA LEU A 217 -7.62 -11.44 15.77
C LEU A 217 -6.24 -10.94 16.14
N VAL A 218 -6.19 -9.74 16.72
CA VAL A 218 -4.94 -9.06 17.09
C VAL A 218 -4.84 -8.84 18.59
N ASP A 219 -3.62 -8.71 19.07
CA ASP A 219 -3.32 -8.27 20.43
C ASP A 219 -3.37 -6.73 20.57
N LYS A 220 -2.98 -6.23 21.75
CA LYS A 220 -2.94 -4.79 22.05
C LYS A 220 -1.94 -3.99 21.22
N GLU A 221 -0.97 -4.65 20.58
CA GLU A 221 0.03 -4.05 19.69
C GLU A 221 -0.37 -4.23 18.21
N LEU A 222 -1.61 -4.69 17.96
CA LEU A 222 -2.16 -4.97 16.64
C LEU A 222 -1.41 -6.09 15.89
N ILE A 223 -0.72 -6.97 16.62
CA ILE A 223 -0.10 -8.18 16.06
C ILE A 223 -1.12 -9.31 16.06
N PRO A 224 -1.30 -10.02 14.93
CA PRO A 224 -2.15 -11.20 14.93
C PRO A 224 -1.75 -12.22 15.99
N THR A 225 -2.75 -12.84 16.59
CA THR A 225 -2.56 -13.90 17.59
C THR A 225 -2.38 -15.28 16.95
N GLY A 226 -2.64 -15.38 15.64
CA GLY A 226 -2.81 -16.63 14.91
C GLY A 226 -4.25 -17.11 14.84
N GLU A 227 -5.16 -16.56 15.66
CA GLU A 227 -6.58 -16.93 15.65
C GLU A 227 -7.34 -16.27 14.47
N ILE A 228 -8.18 -17.06 13.81
CA ILE A 228 -9.10 -16.61 12.75
C ILE A 228 -10.52 -16.79 13.28
N ALA A 229 -11.25 -15.68 13.44
CA ALA A 229 -12.57 -15.67 14.07
C ALA A 229 -13.66 -15.17 13.11
N PRO A 230 -14.90 -15.67 13.21
CA PRO A 230 -15.99 -15.24 12.36
C PRO A 230 -16.41 -13.80 12.67
N VAL A 231 -16.80 -13.05 11.64
CA VAL A 231 -17.29 -11.66 11.80
C VAL A 231 -18.74 -11.59 12.29
N LYS A 232 -19.52 -12.68 12.12
CA LYS A 232 -20.94 -12.72 12.43
C LYS A 232 -21.21 -12.28 13.88
N ASN A 233 -22.20 -11.42 14.07
CA ASN A 233 -22.59 -10.85 15.37
C ASN A 233 -21.50 -9.96 16.03
N THR A 234 -20.47 -9.55 15.30
CA THR A 234 -19.45 -8.60 15.79
C THR A 234 -19.61 -7.23 15.11
N PRO A 235 -18.93 -6.17 15.59
CA PRO A 235 -18.85 -4.89 14.87
C PRO A 235 -18.27 -5.02 13.45
N TYR A 236 -17.51 -6.09 13.17
CA TYR A 236 -16.83 -6.36 11.90
C TYR A 236 -17.73 -7.02 10.83
N ASP A 237 -19.00 -7.30 11.12
CA ASP A 237 -19.90 -7.98 10.15
C ASP A 237 -20.34 -7.05 9.00
N PHE A 238 -19.51 -6.95 7.96
CA PHE A 238 -19.81 -6.25 6.70
C PHE A 238 -20.12 -7.20 5.53
N LEU A 239 -20.52 -8.46 5.82
CA LEU A 239 -20.96 -9.40 4.78
C LEU A 239 -22.17 -8.84 4.01
N LYS A 240 -23.01 -8.07 4.70
CA LYS A 240 -24.06 -7.24 4.11
C LYS A 240 -23.64 -5.76 4.12
N PRO A 241 -24.13 -4.96 3.17
CA PRO A 241 -23.81 -3.53 3.13
C PRO A 241 -24.29 -2.79 4.40
N HIS A 242 -23.37 -2.09 5.06
CA HIS A 242 -23.65 -1.22 6.20
C HIS A 242 -22.86 0.09 6.08
N THR A 243 -23.31 1.16 6.72
CA THR A 243 -22.47 2.36 6.79
C THR A 243 -21.26 2.10 7.66
N VAL A 244 -20.10 2.66 7.30
CA VAL A 244 -18.86 2.50 8.09
C VAL A 244 -19.08 2.90 9.54
N GLY A 245 -19.79 4.02 9.76
CA GLY A 245 -20.06 4.56 11.11
C GLY A 245 -21.08 3.78 11.94
N SER A 246 -21.86 2.85 11.35
CA SER A 246 -22.98 2.20 12.05
C SER A 246 -22.57 1.42 13.31
N ARG A 247 -21.35 0.88 13.34
CA ARG A 247 -20.84 0.04 14.43
C ARG A 247 -19.47 0.47 14.95
N ILE A 248 -18.89 1.52 14.38
CA ILE A 248 -17.52 1.95 14.67
C ILE A 248 -17.32 2.33 16.15
N LYS A 249 -18.36 2.88 16.79
CA LYS A 249 -18.36 3.26 18.23
C LYS A 249 -18.25 2.07 19.20
N LYS A 250 -18.43 0.83 18.71
CA LYS A 250 -18.22 -0.39 19.50
C LYS A 250 -16.74 -0.80 19.55
N LEU A 251 -15.89 -0.10 18.81
CA LEU A 251 -14.45 -0.27 18.76
C LEU A 251 -13.79 0.94 19.43
N GLN A 252 -12.58 0.78 19.92
CA GLN A 252 -11.87 1.85 20.63
C GLN A 252 -11.59 3.05 19.72
N ASN A 253 -10.96 2.81 18.55
CA ASN A 253 -10.49 3.87 17.66
C ASN A 253 -11.07 3.80 16.25
N GLY A 254 -11.70 2.69 15.86
CA GLY A 254 -12.19 2.43 14.51
C GLY A 254 -11.73 1.07 13.98
N TYR A 255 -11.90 0.83 12.69
CA TYR A 255 -11.46 -0.41 12.07
C TYR A 255 -9.98 -0.32 11.72
N ASP A 256 -9.24 -1.35 12.11
CA ASP A 256 -7.87 -1.63 11.68
C ASP A 256 -7.68 -3.15 11.80
N ILE A 257 -8.24 -3.90 10.85
CA ILE A 257 -8.29 -5.36 10.94
C ILE A 257 -8.16 -6.01 9.56
N ASN A 258 -7.48 -7.15 9.49
CA ASN A 258 -7.40 -7.97 8.28
C ASN A 258 -8.58 -8.95 8.23
N TYR A 259 -9.31 -8.92 7.11
CA TYR A 259 -10.34 -9.90 6.77
C TYR A 259 -9.73 -11.00 5.90
N ALA A 260 -10.07 -12.26 6.20
CA ALA A 260 -9.84 -13.38 5.31
C ALA A 260 -10.94 -13.42 4.25
N LEU A 261 -10.56 -13.34 2.97
CA LEU A 261 -11.53 -13.31 1.86
C LEU A 261 -12.09 -14.71 1.59
N ASP A 262 -13.41 -14.81 1.45
CA ASP A 262 -14.11 -16.11 1.36
C ASP A 262 -13.87 -16.84 0.04
N SER A 263 -13.69 -16.09 -1.05
CA SER A 263 -13.58 -16.66 -2.39
C SER A 263 -12.19 -17.27 -2.63
N THR A 264 -12.13 -18.44 -3.27
CA THR A 264 -10.88 -19.04 -3.75
C THR A 264 -10.53 -18.63 -5.19
N ALA A 265 -11.34 -17.78 -5.83
CA ALA A 265 -11.10 -17.34 -7.20
C ALA A 265 -9.73 -16.65 -7.35
N LYS A 266 -9.19 -16.68 -8.57
CA LYS A 266 -7.93 -16.00 -8.90
C LYS A 266 -8.00 -14.49 -8.67
N MET A 267 -9.16 -13.88 -8.93
CA MET A 267 -9.47 -12.48 -8.62
C MET A 267 -10.72 -12.46 -7.74
N LYS A 268 -10.52 -12.46 -6.42
CA LYS A 268 -11.56 -12.52 -5.38
C LYS A 268 -12.27 -11.17 -5.29
N PRO A 269 -13.60 -11.13 -5.09
CA PRO A 269 -14.25 -9.92 -4.61
C PRO A 269 -13.69 -9.57 -3.24
N VAL A 270 -13.31 -8.31 -3.05
CA VAL A 270 -12.71 -7.81 -1.80
C VAL A 270 -13.75 -7.02 -1.03
N GLY A 271 -14.26 -5.96 -1.66
CA GLY A 271 -15.27 -5.12 -1.06
C GLY A 271 -15.87 -4.13 -2.04
N ARG A 272 -16.95 -3.50 -1.60
CA ARG A 272 -17.68 -2.46 -2.34
C ARG A 272 -17.92 -1.29 -1.42
N VAL A 273 -17.57 -0.09 -1.87
CA VAL A 273 -17.81 1.18 -1.16
C VAL A 273 -18.74 2.03 -2.01
N TYR A 274 -19.71 2.68 -1.38
CA TYR A 274 -20.65 3.58 -2.02
C TYR A 274 -20.81 4.86 -1.19
N ASP A 275 -20.61 6.00 -1.83
CA ASP A 275 -20.97 7.30 -1.29
C ASP A 275 -22.27 7.78 -1.93
N LYS A 276 -23.31 7.98 -1.10
CA LYS A 276 -24.64 8.36 -1.57
C LYS A 276 -24.68 9.79 -2.12
N LYS A 277 -23.84 10.69 -1.58
CA LYS A 277 -23.85 12.12 -1.95
C LYS A 277 -23.38 12.29 -3.39
N SER A 278 -22.18 11.80 -3.71
CA SER A 278 -21.60 11.84 -5.05
C SER A 278 -22.22 10.80 -5.99
N GLY A 279 -22.77 9.70 -5.47
CA GLY A 279 -23.22 8.57 -6.29
C GLY A 279 -22.07 7.67 -6.74
N ARG A 280 -20.81 7.95 -6.39
CA ARG A 280 -19.67 7.11 -6.75
C ARG A 280 -19.70 5.78 -6.01
N VAL A 281 -19.38 4.72 -6.73
CA VAL A 281 -19.23 3.35 -6.22
C VAL A 281 -17.85 2.85 -6.61
N MET A 282 -17.12 2.26 -5.66
CA MET A 282 -15.86 1.57 -5.88
C MET A 282 -16.02 0.09 -5.55
N ASN A 283 -15.76 -0.79 -6.52
CA ASN A 283 -15.65 -2.23 -6.30
C ASN A 283 -14.19 -2.64 -6.39
N VAL A 284 -13.73 -3.46 -5.46
CA VAL A 284 -12.35 -3.95 -5.40
C VAL A 284 -12.34 -5.46 -5.63
N LYS A 285 -11.45 -5.92 -6.51
CA LYS A 285 -11.08 -7.33 -6.65
C LYS A 285 -9.58 -7.49 -6.49
N ALA A 286 -9.12 -8.59 -5.89
CA ALA A 286 -7.70 -8.87 -5.78
C ALA A 286 -7.36 -10.36 -5.79
N SER A 287 -6.11 -10.69 -6.09
CA SER A 287 -5.64 -12.08 -6.02
C SER A 287 -5.18 -12.50 -4.62
N ALA A 288 -4.84 -11.54 -3.75
CA ALA A 288 -4.42 -11.78 -2.37
C ALA A 288 -5.51 -12.48 -1.53
N PRO A 289 -5.14 -13.22 -0.47
CA PRO A 289 -6.10 -13.94 0.37
C PRO A 289 -6.80 -13.05 1.40
N GLY A 290 -6.25 -11.88 1.73
CA GLY A 290 -6.81 -10.99 2.74
C GLY A 290 -6.91 -9.53 2.31
N VAL A 291 -7.59 -8.74 3.15
CA VAL A 291 -7.67 -7.29 3.03
C VAL A 291 -7.63 -6.63 4.40
N GLN A 292 -6.69 -5.71 4.60
CA GLN A 292 -6.72 -4.79 5.74
C GLN A 292 -7.79 -3.73 5.49
N PHE A 293 -8.76 -3.64 6.39
CA PHE A 293 -9.72 -2.53 6.42
C PHE A 293 -9.33 -1.57 7.53
N TYR A 294 -8.86 -0.40 7.12
CA TYR A 294 -8.44 0.68 8.01
C TYR A 294 -9.24 1.94 7.76
N THR A 295 -9.68 2.61 8.82
CA THR A 295 -10.53 3.82 8.74
C THR A 295 -9.84 5.11 9.18
N SER A 296 -8.52 5.26 8.95
CA SER A 296 -7.78 6.50 9.27
C SER A 296 -8.03 7.01 10.70
N ASN A 297 -7.81 6.14 11.67
CA ASN A 297 -8.15 6.30 13.09
C ASN A 297 -7.20 7.28 13.83
N TRP A 298 -6.81 8.38 13.20
CA TRP A 298 -5.88 9.35 13.77
C TRP A 298 -6.49 10.14 14.92
N ASP A 299 -5.71 10.46 15.95
CA ASP A 299 -6.19 11.28 17.07
C ASP A 299 -6.42 12.75 16.70
N LYS A 300 -5.73 13.22 15.66
CA LYS A 300 -5.74 14.62 15.22
C LYS A 300 -5.85 14.71 13.70
N SER A 301 -6.43 15.82 13.25
CA SER A 301 -6.51 16.12 11.83
C SER A 301 -5.12 16.25 11.20
N LYS A 302 -4.99 15.84 9.94
CA LYS A 302 -3.76 15.95 9.14
C LYS A 302 -3.96 16.96 8.02
N LYS A 303 -2.99 17.86 7.80
CA LYS A 303 -3.00 18.76 6.65
C LYS A 303 -2.73 17.97 5.38
N GLY A 304 -3.56 18.14 4.36
CA GLY A 304 -3.42 17.49 3.07
C GLY A 304 -3.47 18.46 1.89
N LYS A 305 -3.84 17.93 0.73
CA LYS A 305 -3.98 18.67 -0.53
C LYS A 305 -4.82 19.94 -0.39
N GLY A 306 -4.39 21.02 -1.03
CA GLY A 306 -5.03 22.32 -0.99
C GLY A 306 -5.11 22.92 0.42
N GLY A 307 -4.30 22.42 1.36
CA GLY A 307 -4.34 22.81 2.77
C GLY A 307 -5.55 22.29 3.55
N PHE A 308 -6.36 21.40 2.98
CA PHE A 308 -7.53 20.84 3.67
C PHE A 308 -7.09 19.99 4.87
N MET A 309 -7.78 20.15 6.01
CA MET A 309 -7.51 19.38 7.22
C MET A 309 -8.35 18.09 7.19
N TYR A 310 -7.71 16.97 6.89
CA TYR A 310 -8.34 15.65 6.95
C TYR A 310 -8.67 15.29 8.40
N PRO A 311 -9.96 15.21 8.80
CA PRO A 311 -10.33 14.81 10.16
C PRO A 311 -10.00 13.33 10.43
N PRO A 312 -10.09 12.87 11.69
CA PRO A 312 -10.22 11.44 11.99
C PRO A 312 -11.31 10.83 11.11
N HIS A 313 -11.07 9.63 10.58
CA HIS A 313 -11.98 8.96 9.65
C HIS A 313 -12.21 9.67 8.31
N ALA A 314 -11.28 10.52 7.86
CA ALA A 314 -11.35 11.17 6.55
C ALA A 314 -11.36 10.21 5.35
N ALA A 315 -10.87 8.99 5.51
CA ALA A 315 -10.79 8.00 4.45
C ALA A 315 -10.80 6.56 4.96
N LEU A 316 -10.96 5.62 4.03
CA LEU A 316 -10.71 4.21 4.27
C LEU A 316 -9.59 3.67 3.38
N ALA A 317 -8.85 2.69 3.88
CA ALA A 317 -7.94 1.87 3.10
C ALA A 317 -8.48 0.43 3.02
N LEU A 318 -8.30 -0.18 1.85
CA LEU A 318 -8.57 -1.60 1.58
C LEU A 318 -7.29 -2.20 1.01
N GLU A 319 -6.33 -2.47 1.89
CA GLU A 319 -5.00 -2.96 1.49
C GLU A 319 -5.08 -4.46 1.31
N THR A 320 -5.04 -4.93 0.06
CA THR A 320 -5.09 -6.37 -0.20
C THR A 320 -3.72 -6.98 0.03
N LEU A 321 -3.64 -8.05 0.81
CA LEU A 321 -2.38 -8.59 1.31
C LEU A 321 -2.51 -10.06 1.71
N VAL A 322 -1.37 -10.74 1.85
CA VAL A 322 -1.28 -11.93 2.71
C VAL A 322 -1.43 -11.48 4.16
N PHE A 323 -2.03 -12.31 5.02
CA PHE A 323 -2.36 -11.93 6.39
C PHE A 323 -1.14 -11.33 7.13
N PRO A 324 -1.35 -10.31 7.99
CA PRO A 324 -0.26 -9.76 8.78
C PRO A 324 0.42 -10.84 9.62
N ASP A 325 1.71 -10.64 9.90
CA ASP A 325 2.56 -11.57 10.65
C ASP A 325 2.56 -13.04 10.18
N ALA A 326 2.14 -13.33 8.93
CA ALA A 326 2.08 -14.70 8.40
C ALA A 326 3.43 -15.45 8.44
N VAL A 327 4.56 -14.72 8.48
CA VAL A 327 5.89 -15.30 8.66
C VAL A 327 6.08 -16.01 10.01
N ASN A 328 5.27 -15.65 11.01
CA ASN A 328 5.30 -16.23 12.36
C ASN A 328 4.06 -17.11 12.65
N HIS A 329 3.13 -17.23 11.70
CA HIS A 329 1.90 -18.02 11.85
C HIS A 329 1.79 -19.09 10.74
N PRO A 330 2.22 -20.34 10.99
CA PRO A 330 2.21 -21.39 9.96
C PRO A 330 0.81 -21.78 9.48
N ASN A 331 -0.24 -21.43 10.23
CA ASN A 331 -1.64 -21.62 9.85
C ASN A 331 -2.17 -20.53 8.90
N PHE A 332 -1.42 -19.46 8.64
CA PHE A 332 -1.78 -18.42 7.67
C PHE A 332 -1.25 -18.75 6.27
N PRO A 333 -1.83 -18.16 5.20
CA PRO A 333 -1.27 -18.31 3.86
C PRO A 333 0.19 -17.83 3.84
N SER A 334 1.09 -18.64 3.27
CA SER A 334 2.52 -18.32 3.24
C SER A 334 2.80 -17.06 2.44
N SER A 335 3.70 -16.22 2.96
CA SER A 335 4.30 -15.08 2.26
C SER A 335 5.70 -15.38 1.72
N ILE A 336 6.22 -16.61 1.89
CA ILE A 336 7.59 -16.96 1.50
C ILE A 336 7.67 -17.18 -0.01
N VAL A 337 8.68 -16.57 -0.65
CA VAL A 337 8.99 -16.74 -2.06
C VAL A 337 10.39 -17.32 -2.20
N ASN A 338 10.50 -18.48 -2.84
CA ASN A 338 11.77 -19.14 -3.11
C ASN A 338 12.41 -18.64 -4.41
N PRO A 339 13.75 -18.72 -4.56
CA PRO A 339 14.40 -18.50 -5.85
C PRO A 339 13.79 -19.40 -6.94
N GLY A 340 13.51 -18.81 -8.10
CA GLY A 340 12.83 -19.48 -9.22
C GLY A 340 11.31 -19.32 -9.23
N GLU A 341 10.69 -19.03 -8.09
CA GLU A 341 9.26 -18.74 -8.02
C GLU A 341 8.94 -17.31 -8.47
N ARG A 342 7.67 -17.05 -8.78
CA ARG A 342 7.18 -15.74 -9.17
C ARG A 342 6.10 -15.29 -8.20
N TYR A 343 6.34 -14.18 -7.50
CA TYR A 343 5.29 -13.48 -6.78
C TYR A 343 4.47 -12.65 -7.77
N VAL A 344 3.14 -12.79 -7.72
CA VAL A 344 2.21 -11.93 -8.46
C VAL A 344 1.00 -11.61 -7.58
N HIS A 345 0.77 -10.32 -7.33
CA HIS A 345 -0.42 -9.84 -6.66
C HIS A 345 -1.11 -8.79 -7.53
N SER A 346 -2.35 -9.05 -7.92
CA SER A 346 -3.16 -8.17 -8.77
C SER A 346 -4.30 -7.57 -7.99
N VAL A 347 -4.57 -6.27 -8.20
CA VAL A 347 -5.70 -5.53 -7.66
C VAL A 347 -6.41 -4.81 -8.80
N LEU A 348 -7.74 -4.82 -8.78
CA LEU A 348 -8.58 -4.10 -9.72
C LEU A 348 -9.60 -3.28 -8.96
N TYR A 349 -9.47 -1.96 -9.07
CA TYR A 349 -10.49 -0.99 -8.66
C TYR A 349 -11.39 -0.72 -9.86
N THR A 350 -12.68 -0.97 -9.72
CA THR A 350 -13.70 -0.63 -10.74
C THR A 350 -14.63 0.41 -10.15
N PHE A 351 -14.62 1.59 -10.74
CA PHE A 351 -15.51 2.67 -10.36
C PHE A 351 -16.76 2.67 -11.24
N SER A 352 -17.88 3.08 -10.67
CA SER A 352 -19.15 3.29 -11.37
C SER A 352 -19.95 4.38 -10.69
N ILE A 353 -20.98 4.87 -11.36
CA ILE A 353 -21.83 5.97 -10.88
C ILE A 353 -23.25 5.45 -10.75
N LYS A 354 -23.84 5.60 -9.57
CA LYS A 354 -25.25 5.37 -9.32
C LYS A 354 -25.97 6.72 -9.36
N LYS A 355 -26.89 6.87 -10.31
CA LYS A 355 -27.74 8.07 -10.43
C LYS A 355 -28.72 8.16 -9.27
#